data_AF-A0A7K2AUG7-F1
#
_entry.id   AF-A0A7K2AUG7-F1
#
_cell.length_a   1.000
_cell.length_b   1.000
_cell.length_c   1.000
_cell.angle_alpha   90.00
_cell.angle_beta   90.00
_cell.angle_gamma   90.00
#
_symmetry.space_group_name_H-M   'P 1'
#
loop_
_entity.id
_entity.type
_entity.pdbx_description
1 polymer ?
#
loop_
_entity_poly.entity_id
_entity_poly.type
_entity_poly.pdbx_seq_one_letter_code
_entity_poly.pdbx_strand_id
1 'polypeptide(L)'
;QALIGADITMVLDVCPSAVADRLVLSEAVRRTALWARRGRDAFLAHPHAAQHQCQFGIVQGGADAALRLESAQRTLEVGFDGYAVGGLSVGEDQPAMLDALDACMAPLPADRPRYFMGLGDPVGLVESVARGVDMFDCVLPARLGRHGTVLSDAGRYNLAAARHAGSDEPLDPSFPGSPAGRWSRGYLRHLLATHEPTAARLITLHNLAWLLRLMDQVRTAVRTGTLDDLRAGVRRVWA
;
A
#
# COMPACT_ATOMS: atom_id res chain seq x y z
N GLN A 1 -16.46 -10.33 9.00
CA GLN A 1 -15.09 -10.15 9.52
C GLN A 1 -14.89 -10.93 10.83
N ALA A 2 -15.76 -10.75 11.84
CA ALA A 2 -15.73 -11.58 13.06
C ALA A 2 -15.74 -13.10 12.78
N LEU A 3 -16.68 -13.60 11.95
CA LEU A 3 -16.73 -15.02 11.57
C LEU A 3 -15.52 -15.54 10.79
N ILE A 4 -14.80 -14.65 10.08
CA ILE A 4 -13.57 -15.00 9.36
C ILE A 4 -12.40 -15.15 10.35
N GLY A 5 -12.51 -14.53 11.54
CA GLY A 5 -11.44 -14.51 12.54
C GLY A 5 -10.29 -13.56 12.18
N ALA A 6 -10.55 -12.45 11.49
CA ALA A 6 -9.52 -11.49 11.10
C ALA A 6 -8.91 -10.77 12.32
N ASP A 7 -7.59 -10.66 12.42
CA ASP A 7 -6.93 -9.97 13.54
C ASP A 7 -7.21 -8.46 13.53
N ILE A 8 -7.28 -7.85 12.35
CA ILE A 8 -7.64 -6.44 12.15
C ILE A 8 -8.86 -6.38 11.25
N THR A 9 -9.93 -5.77 11.75
CA THR A 9 -11.16 -5.53 11.00
C THR A 9 -11.23 -4.09 10.51
N MET A 10 -11.78 -3.87 9.31
CA MET A 10 -11.98 -2.55 8.74
C MET A 10 -13.45 -2.15 8.87
N VAL A 11 -13.75 -0.89 9.18
CA VAL A 11 -15.13 -0.40 9.07
C VAL A 11 -15.62 -0.46 7.61
N LEU A 12 -16.93 -0.59 7.43
CA LEU A 12 -17.54 -0.46 6.10
C LEU A 12 -17.58 1.03 5.72
N ASP A 13 -17.14 1.36 4.52
CA ASP A 13 -17.03 2.73 4.01
C ASP A 13 -17.63 2.87 2.60
N VAL A 14 -17.59 4.11 2.09
CA VAL A 14 -17.91 4.41 0.70
C VAL A 14 -16.70 5.06 0.06
N CYS A 15 -16.20 4.45 -1.01
CA CYS A 15 -15.07 4.93 -1.81
C CYS A 15 -15.59 5.47 -3.15
N PRO A 16 -15.72 6.80 -3.32
CA PRO A 16 -16.11 7.41 -4.58
C PRO A 16 -15.00 7.34 -5.64
N SER A 17 -15.37 7.66 -6.88
CA SER A 17 -14.39 7.90 -7.95
C SER A 17 -13.50 9.11 -7.63
N ALA A 18 -12.22 9.07 -8.03
CA ALA A 18 -11.28 10.20 -7.88
C ALA A 18 -11.76 11.48 -8.58
N VAL A 19 -12.54 11.33 -9.65
CA VAL A 19 -13.08 12.46 -10.45
C VAL A 19 -14.52 12.82 -10.06
N ALA A 20 -15.02 12.29 -8.94
CA ALA A 20 -16.34 12.65 -8.44
C ALA A 20 -16.39 14.14 -8.03
N ASP A 21 -17.55 14.75 -8.17
CA ASP A 21 -17.75 16.11 -7.69
C ASP A 21 -17.66 16.19 -6.15
N ARG A 22 -17.41 17.40 -5.66
CA ARG A 22 -17.24 17.64 -4.22
C ARG A 22 -18.47 17.26 -3.40
N LEU A 23 -19.68 17.34 -3.98
CA LEU A 23 -20.93 16.97 -3.31
C LEU A 23 -21.01 15.45 -3.09
N VAL A 24 -20.65 14.65 -4.08
CA VAL A 24 -20.56 13.19 -3.95
C VAL A 24 -19.48 12.80 -2.95
N LEU A 25 -18.31 13.46 -2.97
CA LEU A 25 -17.26 13.23 -1.98
C LEU A 25 -17.75 13.54 -0.55
N SER A 26 -18.42 14.68 -0.35
CA SER A 26 -18.97 15.07 0.94
C SER A 26 -20.02 14.07 1.46
N GLU A 27 -20.94 13.62 0.61
CA GLU A 27 -21.93 12.62 0.99
C GLU A 27 -21.29 11.27 1.34
N ALA A 28 -20.22 10.88 0.64
CA ALA A 28 -19.46 9.67 0.96
C ALA A 28 -18.74 9.78 2.30
N VAL A 29 -18.13 10.94 2.62
CA VAL A 29 -17.55 11.21 3.95
C VAL A 29 -18.63 11.10 5.04
N ARG A 30 -19.78 11.75 4.84
CA ARG A 30 -20.89 11.70 5.81
C ARG A 30 -21.39 10.28 6.03
N ARG A 31 -21.59 9.51 4.94
CA ARG A 31 -22.08 8.14 5.00
C ARG A 31 -21.07 7.19 5.63
N THR A 32 -19.79 7.35 5.30
CA THR A 32 -18.69 6.59 5.90
C THR A 32 -18.64 6.83 7.41
N ALA A 33 -18.77 8.07 7.89
CA ALA A 33 -18.81 8.36 9.32
C ALA A 33 -20.01 7.70 10.03
N LEU A 34 -21.20 7.72 9.41
CA LEU A 34 -22.39 7.05 9.94
C LEU A 34 -22.19 5.52 10.02
N TRP A 35 -21.58 4.93 8.99
CA TRP A 35 -21.32 3.49 8.95
C TRP A 35 -20.19 3.07 9.89
N ALA A 36 -19.17 3.92 10.06
CA ALA A 36 -18.09 3.70 11.01
C ALA A 36 -18.62 3.57 12.43
N ARG A 37 -19.54 4.46 12.86
CA ARG A 37 -20.19 4.39 14.18
C ARG A 37 -20.98 3.09 14.35
N ARG A 38 -21.83 2.75 13.38
CA ARG A 38 -22.59 1.48 13.38
C ARG A 38 -21.67 0.25 13.42
N GLY A 39 -20.56 0.30 12.69
CA GLY A 39 -19.56 -0.75 12.64
C GLY A 39 -18.81 -0.89 13.97
N ARG A 40 -18.53 0.21 14.66
CA ARG A 40 -17.93 0.21 16.00
C ARG A 40 -18.88 -0.35 17.05
N ASP A 41 -20.13 0.09 17.05
CA ASP A 41 -21.15 -0.42 17.99
C ASP A 41 -21.34 -1.93 17.83
N ALA A 42 -21.45 -2.42 16.59
CA ALA A 42 -21.58 -3.84 16.30
C ALA A 42 -20.33 -4.65 16.70
N PHE A 43 -19.14 -4.08 16.53
CA PHE A 43 -17.87 -4.70 16.92
C PHE A 43 -17.75 -4.85 18.44
N LEU A 44 -18.10 -3.80 19.19
CA LEU A 44 -18.06 -3.80 20.65
C LEU A 44 -19.14 -4.69 21.28
N ALA A 45 -20.31 -4.79 20.64
CA ALA A 45 -21.40 -5.67 21.08
C ALA A 45 -21.15 -7.16 20.77
N HIS A 46 -20.17 -7.48 19.91
CA HIS A 46 -19.91 -8.86 19.53
C HIS A 46 -19.13 -9.60 20.64
N PRO A 47 -19.59 -10.78 21.12
CA PRO A 47 -19.07 -11.42 22.34
C PRO A 47 -17.55 -11.63 22.40
N HIS A 48 -16.92 -11.90 21.26
CA HIS A 48 -15.50 -12.24 21.17
C HIS A 48 -14.66 -11.28 20.33
N ALA A 49 -15.29 -10.35 19.59
CA ALA A 49 -14.54 -9.57 18.60
C ALA A 49 -13.61 -8.57 19.30
N ALA A 50 -14.16 -7.77 20.22
CA ALA A 50 -13.40 -6.77 20.97
C ALA A 50 -12.35 -7.35 21.94
N GLN A 51 -12.34 -8.68 22.17
CA GLN A 51 -11.36 -9.35 23.02
C GLN A 51 -10.12 -9.81 22.26
N HIS A 52 -10.24 -10.08 20.96
CA HIS A 52 -9.20 -10.76 20.17
C HIS A 52 -8.89 -10.07 18.84
N GLN A 53 -9.68 -9.08 18.44
CA GLN A 53 -9.52 -8.37 17.17
C GLN A 53 -9.31 -6.88 17.44
N CYS A 54 -8.66 -6.20 16.51
CA CYS A 54 -8.64 -4.75 16.40
C CYS A 54 -9.68 -4.28 15.37
N GLN A 55 -10.09 -3.02 15.44
CA GLN A 55 -10.88 -2.39 14.40
C GLN A 55 -10.32 -1.04 13.98
N PHE A 56 -10.14 -0.84 12.67
CA PHE A 56 -9.65 0.41 12.10
C PHE A 56 -10.79 1.21 11.47
N GLY A 57 -10.78 2.51 11.73
CA GLY A 57 -11.62 3.50 11.03
C GLY A 57 -11.02 3.83 9.66
N ILE A 58 -11.84 4.34 8.72
CA ILE A 58 -11.37 4.73 7.38
C ILE A 58 -11.71 6.20 7.12
N VAL A 59 -10.68 6.98 6.83
CA VAL A 59 -10.76 8.36 6.39
C VAL A 59 -10.95 8.41 4.87
N GLN A 60 -12.02 9.08 4.43
CA GLN A 60 -12.36 9.34 3.02
C GLN A 60 -12.20 10.83 2.69
N GLY A 61 -12.58 11.25 1.48
CA GLY A 61 -12.59 12.67 1.08
C GLY A 61 -11.94 12.98 -0.27
N GLY A 62 -11.46 11.98 -1.01
CA GLY A 62 -10.75 12.18 -2.28
C GLY A 62 -9.51 13.05 -2.10
N ALA A 63 -9.19 13.88 -3.10
CA ALA A 63 -8.09 14.84 -3.04
C ALA A 63 -8.47 16.19 -2.38
N ASP A 64 -9.66 16.33 -1.79
CA ASP A 64 -10.10 17.55 -1.12
C ASP A 64 -9.61 17.58 0.33
N ALA A 65 -8.63 18.46 0.61
CA ALA A 65 -8.00 18.59 1.92
C ALA A 65 -9.00 18.94 3.05
N ALA A 66 -10.04 19.72 2.77
CA ALA A 66 -11.03 20.09 3.78
C ALA A 66 -11.93 18.89 4.13
N LEU A 67 -12.35 18.12 3.12
CA LEU A 67 -13.10 16.89 3.35
C LEU A 67 -12.26 15.82 4.04
N ARG A 68 -10.96 15.75 3.76
CA ARG A 68 -10.00 14.86 4.46
C ARG A 68 -9.91 15.19 5.94
N LEU A 69 -9.74 16.47 6.28
CA LEU A 69 -9.71 16.93 7.66
C LEU A 69 -11.03 16.62 8.38
N GLU A 70 -12.17 16.93 7.75
CA GLU A 70 -13.50 16.63 8.29
C GLU A 70 -13.68 15.12 8.54
N SER A 71 -13.34 14.29 7.55
CA SER A 71 -13.46 12.84 7.66
C SER A 71 -12.56 12.28 8.76
N ALA A 72 -11.35 12.81 8.93
CA ALA A 72 -10.44 12.40 9.99
C ALA A 72 -11.02 12.73 11.37
N GLN A 73 -11.51 13.96 11.58
CA GLN A 73 -12.15 14.38 12.83
C GLN A 73 -13.37 13.51 13.18
N ARG A 74 -14.26 13.28 12.22
CA ARG A 74 -15.44 12.39 12.42
C ARG A 74 -15.05 10.96 12.76
N THR A 75 -13.96 10.46 12.20
CA THR A 75 -13.46 9.10 12.48
C THR A 75 -12.86 9.04 13.89
N LEU A 76 -12.17 10.09 14.32
CA LEU A 76 -11.60 10.21 15.67
C LEU A 76 -12.68 10.25 16.75
N GLU A 77 -13.79 10.96 16.51
CA GLU A 77 -14.94 11.00 17.43
C GLU A 77 -15.54 9.62 17.75
N VAL A 78 -15.38 8.64 16.86
CA VAL A 78 -15.87 7.28 17.07
C VAL A 78 -14.88 6.44 17.89
N GLY A 79 -13.57 6.64 17.68
CA GLY A 79 -12.49 5.95 18.39
C GLY A 79 -12.22 4.53 17.86
N PHE A 80 -11.00 4.31 17.38
CA PHE A 80 -10.57 3.05 16.77
C PHE A 80 -9.17 2.63 17.24
N ASP A 81 -8.82 1.39 16.96
CA ASP A 81 -7.51 0.82 17.33
C ASP A 81 -6.41 1.25 16.35
N GLY A 82 -6.80 1.74 15.17
CA GLY A 82 -5.96 2.37 14.16
C GLY A 82 -6.80 3.10 13.10
N TYR A 83 -6.15 3.85 12.22
CA TYR A 83 -6.80 4.75 11.27
C TYR A 83 -6.27 4.55 9.86
N ALA A 84 -7.14 4.16 8.96
CA ALA A 84 -6.81 3.98 7.57
C ALA A 84 -7.16 5.21 6.72
N VAL A 85 -6.42 5.38 5.62
CA VAL A 85 -6.66 6.37 4.58
C VAL A 85 -7.15 5.60 3.36
N GLY A 86 -8.45 5.74 3.08
CA GLY A 86 -9.10 5.15 1.93
C GLY A 86 -9.29 6.15 0.79
N GLY A 87 -9.50 5.65 -0.43
CA GLY A 87 -9.86 6.48 -1.59
C GLY A 87 -8.78 7.48 -2.00
N LEU A 88 -7.50 7.16 -1.74
CA LEU A 88 -6.34 7.81 -2.36
C LEU A 88 -5.59 6.79 -3.24
N SER A 89 -4.78 7.27 -4.17
CA SER A 89 -4.11 6.51 -5.23
C SER A 89 -5.09 5.81 -6.19
N VAL A 90 -6.21 6.46 -6.52
CA VAL A 90 -7.27 5.94 -7.40
C VAL A 90 -7.40 6.68 -8.74
N GLY A 91 -6.52 7.65 -9.01
CA GLY A 91 -6.37 8.29 -10.32
C GLY A 91 -5.87 9.73 -10.29
N GLU A 92 -5.70 10.31 -9.11
CA GLU A 92 -5.11 11.62 -8.90
C GLU A 92 -3.60 11.65 -9.16
N ASP A 93 -3.04 12.84 -9.34
CA ASP A 93 -1.59 13.01 -9.41
C ASP A 93 -0.93 12.90 -8.02
N GLN A 94 0.37 12.62 -8.01
CA GLN A 94 1.11 12.40 -6.76
C GLN A 94 1.11 13.64 -5.86
N PRO A 95 1.31 14.88 -6.34
CA PRO A 95 1.21 16.06 -5.48
C PRO A 95 -0.15 16.18 -4.77
N ALA A 96 -1.26 16.06 -5.50
CA ALA A 96 -2.60 16.16 -4.91
C ALA A 96 -2.86 15.03 -3.90
N MET A 97 -2.40 13.80 -4.20
CA MET A 97 -2.46 12.68 -3.26
C MET A 97 -1.71 12.99 -1.96
N LEU A 98 -0.50 13.56 -2.06
CA LEU A 98 0.33 13.88 -0.89
C LEU A 98 -0.24 15.04 -0.07
N ASP A 99 -0.77 16.08 -0.70
CA ASP A 99 -1.44 17.19 0.00
C ASP A 99 -2.69 16.71 0.76
N ALA A 100 -3.49 15.84 0.13
CA ALA A 100 -4.65 15.22 0.77
C ALA A 100 -4.26 14.28 1.91
N LEU A 101 -3.13 13.56 1.76
CA LEU A 101 -2.56 12.73 2.82
C LEU A 101 -2.14 13.60 4.02
N ASP A 102 -1.40 14.68 3.79
CA ASP A 102 -0.94 15.59 4.85
C ASP A 102 -2.13 16.18 5.63
N ALA A 103 -3.21 16.55 4.93
CA ALA A 103 -4.43 17.06 5.54
C ALA A 103 -5.12 16.07 6.48
N CYS A 104 -5.15 14.78 6.14
CA CYS A 104 -5.72 13.76 7.03
C CYS A 104 -4.73 13.23 8.07
N MET A 105 -3.42 13.26 7.83
CA MET A 105 -2.43 12.82 8.82
C MET A 105 -2.31 13.79 9.99
N ALA A 106 -2.46 15.09 9.76
CA ALA A 106 -2.32 16.13 10.79
C ALA A 106 -3.17 15.90 12.06
N PRO A 107 -4.48 15.57 11.98
CA PRO A 107 -5.28 15.29 13.17
C PRO A 107 -5.14 13.86 13.73
N LEU A 108 -4.56 12.91 12.98
CA LEU A 108 -4.55 11.51 13.41
C LEU A 108 -3.50 11.26 14.52
N PRO A 109 -3.85 10.44 15.52
CA PRO A 109 -2.97 10.14 16.64
C PRO A 109 -1.70 9.42 16.20
N ALA A 110 -0.55 9.88 16.69
CA ALA A 110 0.74 9.24 16.46
C ALA A 110 0.96 7.97 17.30
N ASP A 111 0.16 7.77 18.35
CA ASP A 111 0.19 6.57 19.21
C ASP A 111 -0.70 5.42 18.67
N ARG A 112 -1.24 5.57 17.45
CA ARG A 112 -2.04 4.55 16.77
C ARG A 112 -1.53 4.31 15.35
N PRO A 113 -1.62 3.08 14.82
CA PRO A 113 -1.20 2.79 13.46
C PRO A 113 -2.01 3.57 12.42
N ARG A 114 -1.32 4.13 11.42
CA ARG A 114 -1.90 4.80 10.27
C ARG A 114 -1.69 3.95 9.01
N TYR A 115 -2.77 3.59 8.33
CA TYR A 115 -2.75 2.61 7.23
C TYR A 115 -3.17 3.25 5.91
N PHE A 116 -2.27 3.34 4.93
CA PHE A 116 -2.64 3.76 3.57
C PHE A 116 -3.09 2.55 2.76
N MET A 117 -4.36 2.55 2.35
CA MET A 117 -4.97 1.44 1.63
C MET A 117 -4.64 1.48 0.13
N GLY A 118 -4.13 0.38 -0.42
CA GLY A 118 -3.96 0.20 -1.87
C GLY A 118 -2.70 0.80 -2.52
N LEU A 119 -1.80 1.40 -1.73
CA LEU A 119 -0.55 1.97 -2.24
C LEU A 119 0.58 0.95 -2.25
N GLY A 120 1.30 0.84 -3.37
CA GLY A 120 2.39 -0.12 -3.49
C GLY A 120 3.52 0.24 -4.45
N ASP A 121 3.50 1.44 -5.05
CA ASP A 121 4.65 1.88 -5.81
C ASP A 121 5.78 2.35 -4.86
N PRO A 122 7.06 2.12 -5.22
CA PRO A 122 8.17 2.40 -4.29
C PRO A 122 8.29 3.86 -3.86
N VAL A 123 8.01 4.81 -4.76
CA VAL A 123 8.10 6.24 -4.44
C VAL A 123 6.99 6.62 -3.47
N GLY A 124 5.74 6.25 -3.77
CA GLY A 124 4.58 6.50 -2.93
C GLY A 124 4.73 5.93 -1.52
N LEU A 125 5.23 4.69 -1.39
CA LEU A 125 5.47 4.07 -0.08
C LEU A 125 6.42 4.91 0.78
N VAL A 126 7.57 5.27 0.21
CA VAL A 126 8.63 5.99 0.93
C VAL A 126 8.21 7.44 1.24
N GLU A 127 7.46 8.09 0.34
CA GLU A 127 6.87 9.41 0.58
C GLU A 127 5.75 9.42 1.62
N SER A 128 4.97 8.34 1.70
CA SER A 128 3.89 8.21 2.68
C SER A 128 4.44 7.90 4.07
N VAL A 129 5.51 7.09 4.18
CA VAL A 129 6.21 6.88 5.46
C VAL A 129 6.78 8.18 5.99
N ALA A 130 7.36 9.03 5.11
CA ALA A 130 7.85 10.35 5.50
C ALA A 130 6.76 11.28 6.05
N ARG A 131 5.48 10.97 5.80
CA ARG A 131 4.28 11.68 6.27
C ARG A 131 3.58 10.98 7.43
N GLY A 132 4.19 9.93 7.98
CA GLY A 132 3.68 9.23 9.16
C GLY A 132 2.74 8.06 8.84
N VAL A 133 2.73 7.52 7.63
CA VAL A 133 2.02 6.26 7.37
C VAL A 133 2.84 5.07 7.86
N ASP A 134 2.17 4.12 8.51
CA ASP A 134 2.79 2.96 9.19
C ASP A 134 2.50 1.62 8.48
N MET A 135 1.38 1.51 7.76
CA MET A 135 0.93 0.28 7.10
C MET A 135 0.52 0.51 5.64
N PHE A 136 0.68 -0.52 4.81
CA PHE A 136 0.35 -0.51 3.38
C PHE A 136 -0.13 -1.88 2.92
N ASP A 137 -0.92 -1.89 1.85
CA ASP A 137 -1.22 -3.08 1.08
C ASP A 137 -1.28 -2.73 -0.41
N CYS A 138 -0.89 -3.67 -1.27
CA CYS A 138 -1.09 -3.50 -2.70
C CYS A 138 -1.00 -4.83 -3.45
N VAL A 139 -1.82 -4.98 -4.47
CA VAL A 139 -1.73 -6.11 -5.40
C VAL A 139 -0.57 -5.99 -6.39
N LEU A 140 0.03 -4.80 -6.53
CA LEU A 140 0.99 -4.45 -7.57
C LEU A 140 2.13 -5.46 -7.71
N PRO A 141 2.88 -5.86 -6.66
CA PRO A 141 4.04 -6.75 -6.81
C PRO A 141 3.64 -8.12 -7.37
N ALA A 142 2.54 -8.68 -6.86
CA ALA A 142 2.04 -9.98 -7.28
C ALA A 142 1.43 -9.93 -8.68
N ARG A 143 0.64 -8.90 -8.99
CA ARG A 143 0.03 -8.70 -10.31
C ARG A 143 1.11 -8.51 -11.38
N LEU A 144 2.09 -7.64 -11.14
CA LEU A 144 3.22 -7.43 -12.04
C LEU A 144 4.01 -8.72 -12.25
N GLY A 145 4.26 -9.49 -11.19
CA GLY A 145 5.01 -10.73 -11.30
C GLY A 145 4.32 -11.77 -12.19
N ARG A 146 3.00 -11.91 -12.09
CA ARG A 146 2.22 -12.78 -12.99
C ARG A 146 2.24 -12.34 -14.44
N HIS A 147 2.42 -11.04 -14.70
CA HIS A 147 2.56 -10.47 -16.04
C HIS A 147 4.02 -10.30 -16.46
N GLY A 148 4.96 -10.95 -15.77
CA GLY A 148 6.38 -10.97 -16.16
C GLY A 148 7.14 -9.66 -15.92
N THR A 149 6.57 -8.73 -15.15
CA THR A 149 7.28 -7.50 -14.74
C THR A 149 8.00 -7.74 -13.41
N VAL A 150 9.28 -7.45 -13.40
CA VAL A 150 10.22 -7.62 -12.28
C VAL A 150 10.42 -6.28 -11.58
N LEU A 151 10.45 -6.26 -10.25
CA LEU A 151 10.87 -5.13 -9.43
C LEU A 151 12.32 -5.33 -8.98
N SER A 152 13.19 -4.34 -9.18
CA SER A 152 14.62 -4.45 -8.84
C SER A 152 15.20 -3.12 -8.36
N ASP A 153 16.39 -3.11 -7.78
CA ASP A 153 17.06 -1.86 -7.36
C ASP A 153 17.46 -0.96 -8.54
N ALA A 154 17.42 -1.48 -9.77
CA ALA A 154 17.58 -0.72 -11.01
C ALA A 154 16.24 -0.27 -11.63
N GLY A 155 15.13 -0.41 -10.89
CA GLY A 155 13.78 -0.08 -11.36
C GLY A 155 12.99 -1.31 -11.82
N ARG A 156 11.83 -1.07 -12.43
CA ARG A 156 10.98 -2.13 -12.99
C ARG A 156 11.31 -2.42 -14.46
N TYR A 157 11.23 -3.68 -14.86
CA TYR A 157 11.37 -4.06 -16.26
C TYR A 157 10.53 -5.28 -16.64
N ASN A 158 10.19 -5.40 -17.92
CA ASN A 158 9.47 -6.55 -18.47
C ASN A 158 10.46 -7.66 -18.87
N LEU A 159 10.37 -8.81 -18.21
CA LEU A 159 11.24 -9.96 -18.43
C LEU A 159 10.98 -10.63 -19.80
N ALA A 160 9.80 -10.45 -20.40
CA ALA A 160 9.49 -11.00 -21.72
C ALA A 160 10.31 -10.36 -22.86
N ALA A 161 10.93 -9.20 -22.63
CA ALA A 161 11.72 -8.50 -23.64
C ALA A 161 12.84 -9.39 -24.23
N ALA A 162 13.02 -9.32 -25.56
CA ALA A 162 13.93 -10.20 -26.30
C ALA A 162 15.39 -10.14 -25.81
N ARG A 163 15.83 -8.98 -25.30
CA ARG A 163 17.18 -8.78 -24.72
C ARG A 163 17.51 -9.75 -23.57
N HIS A 164 16.52 -10.37 -22.94
CA HIS A 164 16.73 -11.31 -21.84
C HIS A 164 16.84 -12.78 -22.29
N ALA A 165 16.63 -13.11 -23.57
CA ALA A 165 16.46 -14.49 -24.07
C ALA A 165 17.66 -15.45 -23.84
N GLY A 166 18.86 -14.91 -23.63
CA GLY A 166 20.07 -15.70 -23.33
C GLY A 166 20.85 -15.14 -22.13
N SER A 167 20.18 -14.41 -21.24
CA SER A 167 20.84 -13.81 -20.08
C SER A 167 20.98 -14.82 -18.95
N ASP A 168 22.22 -15.08 -18.51
CA ASP A 168 22.55 -15.90 -17.33
C ASP A 168 22.48 -15.11 -16.01
N GLU A 169 22.20 -13.81 -16.07
CA GLU A 169 22.09 -12.96 -14.89
C GLU A 169 20.85 -13.30 -14.05
N PRO A 170 20.88 -13.09 -12.73
CA PRO A 170 19.69 -13.17 -11.89
C PRO A 170 18.70 -12.03 -12.21
N LEU A 171 17.46 -12.13 -11.71
CA LEU A 171 16.47 -11.05 -11.86
C LEU A 171 17.00 -9.70 -11.34
N ASP A 172 17.64 -9.70 -10.17
CA ASP A 172 18.28 -8.52 -9.60
C ASP A 172 19.68 -8.90 -9.05
N PRO A 173 20.78 -8.47 -9.70
CA PRO A 173 22.13 -8.72 -9.22
C PRO A 173 22.44 -8.14 -7.84
N SER A 174 21.73 -7.08 -7.42
CA SER A 174 21.87 -6.48 -6.09
C SER A 174 21.13 -7.27 -5.00
N PHE A 175 20.34 -8.28 -5.38
CA PHE A 175 19.55 -9.10 -4.46
C PHE A 175 19.82 -10.61 -4.64
N PRO A 176 21.04 -11.07 -4.28
CA PRO A 176 21.40 -12.49 -4.41
C PRO A 176 20.53 -13.41 -3.54
N GLY A 177 20.01 -12.91 -2.41
CA GLY A 177 19.10 -13.64 -1.51
C GLY A 177 17.64 -13.75 -2.01
N SER A 178 17.35 -13.29 -3.23
CA SER A 178 16.03 -13.38 -3.84
C SER A 178 15.48 -14.81 -3.82
N PRO A 179 14.17 -15.02 -3.55
CA PRO A 179 13.52 -16.31 -3.74
C PRO A 179 13.62 -16.86 -5.16
N ALA A 180 13.91 -16.01 -6.15
CA ALA A 180 14.16 -16.38 -7.55
C ALA A 180 15.65 -16.28 -7.94
N GLY A 181 16.57 -16.07 -6.99
CA GLY A 181 17.98 -15.78 -7.26
C GLY A 181 18.78 -16.94 -7.87
N ARG A 182 18.25 -18.17 -7.85
CA ARG A 182 18.88 -19.37 -8.41
C ARG A 182 18.64 -19.55 -9.92
N TRP A 183 17.75 -18.76 -10.50
CA TRP A 183 17.36 -18.89 -11.90
C TRP A 183 17.78 -17.65 -12.68
N SER A 184 18.26 -17.88 -13.90
CA SER A 184 18.63 -16.80 -14.79
C SER A 184 17.41 -16.11 -15.40
N ARG A 185 17.60 -14.86 -15.83
CA ARG A 185 16.62 -14.08 -16.59
C ARG A 185 16.19 -14.84 -17.86
N GLY A 186 17.13 -15.45 -18.57
CA GLY A 186 16.85 -16.22 -19.78
C GLY A 186 15.96 -17.42 -19.53
N TYR A 187 16.24 -18.19 -18.48
CA TYR A 187 15.40 -19.32 -18.09
C TYR A 187 13.99 -18.88 -17.69
N LEU A 188 13.87 -17.90 -16.81
CA LEU A 188 12.56 -17.41 -16.37
C LEU A 188 11.76 -16.75 -17.50
N ARG A 189 12.44 -16.06 -18.44
CA ARG A 189 11.81 -15.57 -19.66
C ARG A 189 11.30 -16.71 -20.54
N HIS A 190 12.09 -17.77 -20.72
CA HIS A 190 11.66 -18.94 -21.48
C HIS A 190 10.38 -19.52 -20.89
N LEU A 191 10.33 -19.72 -19.56
CA LEU A 191 9.13 -20.20 -18.88
C LEU A 191 7.93 -19.27 -19.08
N LEU A 192 8.12 -17.94 -19.03
CA LEU A 192 7.04 -16.99 -19.35
C LEU A 192 6.53 -17.17 -20.80
N ALA A 193 7.45 -17.32 -21.76
CA ALA A 193 7.12 -17.46 -23.17
C ALA A 193 6.41 -18.79 -23.48
N THR A 194 6.69 -19.84 -22.72
CA THR A 194 6.00 -21.14 -22.82
C THR A 194 4.77 -21.23 -21.92
N HIS A 195 4.36 -20.13 -21.27
CA HIS A 195 3.21 -20.06 -20.36
C HIS A 195 3.29 -21.01 -19.16
N GLU A 196 4.50 -21.31 -18.70
CA GLU A 196 4.73 -22.13 -17.50
C GLU A 196 4.39 -21.34 -16.22
N PRO A 197 3.46 -21.82 -15.37
CA PRO A 197 3.05 -21.11 -14.15
C PRO A 197 4.20 -20.85 -13.17
N THR A 198 5.25 -21.67 -13.23
CA THR A 198 6.46 -21.54 -12.40
C THR A 198 7.12 -20.17 -12.56
N ALA A 199 7.14 -19.60 -13.78
CA ALA A 199 7.74 -18.28 -13.99
C ALA A 199 6.97 -17.20 -13.22
N ALA A 200 5.65 -17.17 -13.38
CA ALA A 200 4.77 -16.24 -12.68
C ALA A 200 4.92 -16.37 -11.16
N ARG A 201 4.97 -17.61 -10.64
CA ARG A 201 5.18 -17.87 -9.21
C ARG A 201 6.51 -17.31 -8.71
N LEU A 202 7.62 -17.60 -9.40
CA LEU A 202 8.96 -17.17 -8.98
C LEU A 202 9.12 -15.65 -9.03
N ILE A 203 8.59 -14.99 -10.07
CA ILE A 203 8.65 -13.53 -10.17
C ILE A 203 7.75 -12.88 -9.11
N THR A 204 6.56 -13.43 -8.84
CA THR A 204 5.73 -12.96 -7.71
C THR A 204 6.47 -13.05 -6.38
N LEU A 205 7.13 -14.18 -6.09
CA LEU A 205 7.91 -14.35 -4.86
C LEU A 205 9.08 -13.37 -4.77
N HIS A 206 9.79 -13.15 -5.89
CA HIS A 206 10.84 -12.15 -5.96
C HIS A 206 10.32 -10.74 -5.70
N ASN A 207 9.26 -10.31 -6.39
CA ASN A 207 8.71 -8.96 -6.25
C ASN A 207 8.19 -8.70 -4.83
N LEU A 208 7.56 -9.69 -4.19
CA LEU A 208 7.14 -9.58 -2.78
C LEU A 208 8.34 -9.46 -1.84
N ALA A 209 9.35 -10.31 -2.01
CA ALA A 209 10.56 -10.26 -1.20
C ALA A 209 11.33 -8.94 -1.39
N TRP A 210 11.39 -8.42 -2.62
CA TRP A 210 11.99 -7.14 -2.92
C TRP A 210 11.23 -6.00 -2.21
N LEU A 211 9.89 -6.00 -2.24
CA LEU A 211 9.10 -4.98 -1.55
C LEU A 211 9.29 -5.03 -0.03
N LEU A 212 9.31 -6.24 0.56
CA LEU A 212 9.57 -6.43 1.98
C LEU A 212 10.97 -5.92 2.37
N ARG A 213 11.97 -6.18 1.52
CA ARG A 213 13.33 -5.66 1.68
C ARG A 213 13.38 -4.12 1.61
N LEU A 214 12.64 -3.50 0.70
CA LEU A 214 12.49 -2.04 0.67
C LEU A 214 11.92 -1.54 2.00
N MET A 215 10.90 -2.18 2.54
CA MET A 215 10.33 -1.78 3.84
C MET A 215 11.29 -2.02 5.02
N ASP A 216 12.19 -3.02 4.96
CA ASP A 216 13.29 -3.17 5.92
C ASP A 216 14.29 -2.02 5.85
N GLN A 217 14.63 -1.58 4.63
CA GLN A 217 15.50 -0.42 4.42
C GLN A 217 14.84 0.86 4.96
N VAL A 218 13.55 1.05 4.71
CA VAL A 218 12.77 2.18 5.25
C VAL A 218 12.77 2.17 6.77
N ARG A 219 12.46 1.02 7.40
CA ARG A 219 12.52 0.87 8.87
C ARG A 219 13.91 1.19 9.43
N THR A 220 14.97 0.83 8.72
CA THR A 220 16.33 1.14 9.13
C THR A 220 16.62 2.62 9.01
N ALA A 221 16.29 3.22 7.86
CA ALA A 221 16.51 4.63 7.58
C ALA A 221 15.76 5.55 8.56
N VAL A 222 14.53 5.19 8.97
CA VAL A 222 13.80 5.90 10.03
C VAL A 222 14.58 5.85 11.36
N ARG A 223 15.04 4.67 11.78
CA ARG A 223 15.78 4.50 13.05
C ARG A 223 17.14 5.19 13.06
N THR A 224 17.80 5.30 11.91
CA THR A 224 19.13 5.90 11.77
C THR A 224 19.09 7.37 11.36
N GLY A 225 17.91 7.95 11.13
CA GLY A 225 17.77 9.34 10.70
C GLY A 225 18.22 9.60 9.26
N THR A 226 18.21 8.59 8.39
CA THR A 226 18.67 8.67 6.99
C THR A 226 17.54 8.45 5.99
N LEU A 227 16.28 8.71 6.39
CA LEU A 227 15.11 8.51 5.53
C LEU A 227 15.16 9.39 4.27
N ASP A 228 15.63 10.64 4.39
CA ASP A 228 15.69 11.57 3.25
C ASP A 228 16.67 11.12 2.15
N ASP A 229 17.81 10.52 2.54
CA ASP A 229 18.75 9.93 1.59
C ASP A 229 18.13 8.75 0.83
N LEU A 230 17.40 7.88 1.56
CA LEU A 230 16.68 6.77 0.97
C LEU A 230 15.59 7.27 0.01
N ARG A 231 14.82 8.29 0.41
CA ARG A 231 13.79 8.93 -0.43
C ARG A 231 14.39 9.44 -1.74
N ALA A 232 15.50 10.18 -1.66
CA ALA A 232 16.18 10.71 -2.83
C ALA A 232 16.72 9.59 -3.74
N GLY A 233 17.27 8.53 -3.16
CA GLY A 233 17.73 7.35 -3.89
C GLY A 233 16.62 6.62 -4.64
N VAL A 234 15.50 6.35 -3.95
CA VAL A 234 14.34 5.67 -4.55
C VAL A 234 13.74 6.52 -5.67
N ARG A 235 13.54 7.83 -5.46
CA ARG A 235 13.05 8.74 -6.51
C ARG A 235 13.95 8.74 -7.75
N ARG A 236 15.27 8.71 -7.59
CA ARG A 236 16.20 8.71 -8.74
C ARG A 236 16.01 7.51 -9.67
N VAL A 237 15.55 6.37 -9.14
CA VAL A 237 15.39 5.13 -9.88
C VAL A 237 13.93 4.92 -10.33
N TRP A 238 12.97 5.36 -9.52
CA TRP A 238 11.56 4.99 -9.64
C TRP A 238 10.60 6.13 -9.98
N ALA A 239 11.09 7.38 -10.07
CA ALA A 239 10.28 8.52 -10.53
C ALA A 239 10.07 8.52 -12.05
#